data_AF-F3ZVW0-F1
#
_entry.id   AF-F3ZVW0-F1
#
_cell.length_a   1.000
_cell.length_b   1.000
_cell.length_c   1.000
_cell.angle_alpha   90.00
_cell.angle_beta   90.00
_cell.angle_gamma   90.00
#
_symmetry.space_group_name_H-M   'P 1'
#
loop_
_entity.id
_entity.type
_entity.pdbx_description
1 polymer ?
#
loop_
_entity_poly.entity_id
_entity_poly.type
_entity_poly.pdbx_seq_one_letter_code
_entity_poly.pdbx_strand_id
1 'polypeptide(L)'
;MSDTLRIALIPAYKPEPILVDLAGQLKAQGMQVVVVDDGSGKEYKRTFAATACYVTIIWHGKNQAWLLNSHQVDNFEIKPKIYR
;
A
#
# COMPACT_ATOMS: atom_id res chain seq x y z
N MET A 1 -9.63 15.84 26.49
CA MET A 1 -8.66 14.88 25.93
C MET A 1 -8.40 15.29 24.50
N SER A 2 -7.15 15.43 24.06
CA SER A 2 -6.88 15.67 22.63
C SER A 2 -7.14 14.37 21.89
N ASP A 3 -8.08 14.37 20.94
CA ASP A 3 -8.20 13.27 20.00
C ASP A 3 -6.92 13.20 19.17
N THR A 4 -6.05 12.23 19.50
CA THR A 4 -4.86 11.97 18.71
C THR A 4 -5.30 11.31 17.40
N LEU A 5 -5.14 12.02 16.30
CA LEU A 5 -5.38 11.48 14.97
C LEU A 5 -4.41 10.32 14.71
N ARG A 6 -4.96 9.13 14.42
CA ARG A 6 -4.19 7.93 14.05
C ARG A 6 -4.47 7.59 12.60
N ILE A 7 -3.42 7.57 11.79
CA ILE A 7 -3.49 7.26 10.37
C ILE A 7 -2.76 5.95 10.11
N ALA A 8 -3.44 4.97 9.50
CA ALA A 8 -2.82 3.78 8.93
C ALA A 8 -2.53 4.05 7.45
N LEU A 9 -1.25 4.13 7.09
CA LEU A 9 -0.81 4.24 5.69
C LEU A 9 -0.34 2.86 5.21
N ILE A 10 -1.03 2.30 4.22
CA ILE A 10 -0.82 0.94 3.72
C ILE A 10 -0.41 0.98 2.25
N PRO A 11 0.89 0.85 1.92
CA PRO A 11 1.31 0.56 0.56
C PRO A 11 0.90 -0.86 0.18
N ALA A 12 0.27 -1.02 -0.99
CA ALA A 12 -0.23 -2.29 -1.47
C ALA A 12 0.15 -2.50 -2.94
N TYR A 13 0.93 -3.53 -3.20
CA TYR A 13 1.20 -4.06 -4.53
C TYR A 13 0.51 -5.42 -4.67
N LYS A 14 -0.39 -5.54 -5.64
CA LYS A 14 -1.13 -6.77 -5.96
C LYS A 14 -1.82 -7.38 -4.72
N PRO A 15 -2.68 -6.62 -4.02
CA PRO A 15 -3.23 -7.05 -2.74
C PRO A 15 -4.17 -8.24 -2.89
N GLU A 16 -4.10 -9.11 -1.89
CA GLU A 16 -5.09 -10.15 -1.64
C GLU A 16 -6.36 -9.59 -0.99
N PRO A 17 -7.49 -10.34 -1.02
CA PRO A 17 -8.76 -9.90 -0.43
C PRO A 17 -8.68 -9.51 1.06
N ILE A 18 -7.72 -10.03 1.81
CA ILE A 18 -7.50 -9.71 3.23
C ILE A 18 -7.29 -8.21 3.50
N LEU A 19 -6.86 -7.43 2.48
CA LEU A 19 -6.76 -5.98 2.59
C LEU A 19 -8.11 -5.32 2.95
N VAL A 20 -9.22 -5.89 2.50
CA VAL A 20 -10.57 -5.38 2.77
C VAL A 20 -10.93 -5.56 4.24
N ASP A 21 -10.67 -6.76 4.78
CA ASP A 21 -10.95 -7.07 6.18
C ASP A 21 -10.09 -6.22 7.12
N LEU A 22 -8.79 -6.09 6.80
CA LEU A 22 -7.86 -5.25 7.57
C LEU A 22 -8.32 -3.79 7.56
N ALA A 23 -8.69 -3.25 6.40
CA ALA A 23 -9.18 -1.87 6.28
C ALA A 23 -10.43 -1.61 7.13
N GLY A 24 -11.39 -2.55 7.12
CA GLY A 24 -12.59 -2.48 7.94
C GLY A 24 -12.28 -2.49 9.44
N GLN A 25 -11.38 -3.39 9.87
CA GLN A 25 -10.97 -3.50 11.28
C GLN A 25 -10.28 -2.23 11.78
N LEU A 26 -9.35 -1.67 11.00
CA LEU A 26 -8.64 -0.43 11.37
C LEU A 26 -9.61 0.76 11.45
N LYS A 27 -10.56 0.85 10.52
CA LYS A 27 -11.60 1.88 10.57
C LYS A 27 -12.48 1.75 11.81
N ALA A 28 -12.86 0.54 12.19
CA ALA A 28 -13.63 0.25 13.40
C ALA A 28 -12.87 0.62 14.69
N GLN A 29 -11.54 0.59 14.67
CA GLN A 29 -10.68 1.06 15.77
C GLN A 29 -10.50 2.59 15.80
N GLY A 30 -11.21 3.33 14.96
CA GLY A 30 -11.16 4.80 14.92
C GLY A 30 -9.96 5.36 14.15
N MET A 31 -9.26 4.54 13.37
CA MET A 31 -8.16 5.02 12.53
C MET A 31 -8.68 5.59 11.21
N GLN A 32 -7.98 6.60 10.71
CA GLN A 32 -8.08 6.97 9.30
C GLN A 32 -7.19 6.04 8.50
N VAL A 33 -7.73 5.39 7.48
CA VAL A 33 -6.98 4.42 6.66
C VAL A 33 -6.73 5.03 5.29
N VAL A 34 -5.47 5.01 4.86
CA VAL A 34 -5.03 5.45 3.54
C VAL A 34 -4.32 4.28 2.87
N VAL A 35 -4.87 3.80 1.76
CA VAL A 35 -4.28 2.73 0.96
C VAL A 35 -3.61 3.35 -0.26
N VAL A 36 -2.37 2.98 -0.52
CA VAL A 36 -1.61 3.41 -1.70
C VAL A 36 -1.51 2.24 -2.66
N ASP A 37 -2.12 2.33 -3.84
CA ASP A 37 -1.88 1.37 -4.93
C ASP A 37 -0.48 1.62 -5.51
N ASP A 38 0.47 0.74 -5.19
CA ASP A 38 1.88 0.81 -5.57
C ASP A 38 2.14 0.14 -6.94
N GLY A 39 1.24 0.39 -7.90
CA GLY A 39 1.36 -0.10 -9.27
C GLY A 39 0.91 -1.54 -9.48
N SER A 40 -0.19 -1.97 -8.83
CA SER A 40 -0.67 -3.36 -8.86
C SER A 40 -1.14 -3.85 -10.23
N GLY A 41 -1.63 -2.95 -11.08
CA GLY A 41 -2.23 -3.30 -12.37
C GLY A 41 -3.77 -3.28 -12.36
N LYS A 42 -4.37 -3.36 -13.54
CA LYS A 42 -5.83 -3.20 -13.71
C LYS A 42 -6.63 -4.36 -13.10
N GLU A 43 -6.02 -5.54 -13.00
CA GLU A 43 -6.62 -6.76 -12.48
C GLU A 43 -6.94 -6.65 -10.97
N TYR A 44 -6.22 -5.82 -10.22
CA TYR A 44 -6.45 -5.60 -8.78
C TYR A 44 -7.42 -4.45 -8.48
N LYS A 45 -7.94 -3.75 -9.50
CA LYS A 45 -8.90 -2.64 -9.30
C LYS A 45 -10.12 -3.04 -8.48
N ARG A 46 -10.59 -4.29 -8.61
CA ARG A 46 -11.73 -4.80 -7.83
C ARG A 46 -11.40 -4.91 -6.34
N THR A 47 -10.19 -5.39 -6.01
CA THR A 47 -9.73 -5.47 -4.62
C THR A 47 -9.65 -4.08 -3.99
N PHE A 48 -9.07 -3.10 -4.69
CA PHE A 48 -9.05 -1.72 -4.21
C PHE A 48 -10.46 -1.10 -4.12
N ALA A 49 -11.33 -1.33 -5.10
CA ALA A 49 -12.70 -0.81 -5.04
C ALA A 49 -13.47 -1.36 -3.82
N ALA A 50 -13.21 -2.61 -3.42
CA ALA A 50 -13.83 -3.21 -2.24
C ALA A 50 -13.40 -2.54 -0.91
N THR A 51 -12.28 -1.83 -0.87
CA THR A 51 -11.83 -1.10 0.33
C THR A 51 -12.41 0.31 0.43
N ALA A 52 -13.04 0.84 -0.63
CA ALA A 52 -13.46 2.24 -0.73
C ALA A 52 -14.46 2.69 0.34
N CYS A 53 -15.19 1.76 0.96
CA CYS A 53 -16.08 2.05 2.09
C CYS A 53 -15.33 2.37 3.40
N TYR A 54 -14.05 1.99 3.50
CA TYR A 54 -13.27 2.07 4.73
C TYR A 54 -12.07 3.02 4.63
N VAL A 55 -11.56 3.26 3.41
CA VAL A 55 -10.25 3.90 3.20
C VAL A 55 -10.29 5.03 2.19
N THR A 56 -9.33 5.94 2.28
CA THR A 56 -8.94 6.80 1.16
C THR A 56 -7.92 6.05 0.30
N ILE A 57 -8.15 5.96 -1.01
CA ILE A 57 -7.22 5.30 -1.94
C ILE A 57 -6.43 6.37 -2.69
N ILE A 58 -5.11 6.26 -2.66
CA ILE A 58 -4.18 7.06 -3.47
C ILE A 58 -3.56 6.13 -4.50
N TRP A 59 -3.54 6.55 -5.76
CA TRP A 59 -2.96 5.77 -6.85
C TRP A 59 -1.66 6.38 -7.32
N HIS A 60 -0.63 5.54 -7.46
CA HIS A 60 0.61 5.90 -8.11
C HIS A 60 0.77 5.06 -9.39
N GLY A 61 0.70 5.71 -10.55
CA GLY A 61 0.68 5.02 -11.85
C GLY A 61 1.94 4.30 -12.28
N LYS A 62 2.98 4.36 -11.46
CA LYS A 62 4.24 3.65 -11.66
C LYS A 62 4.73 3.24 -10.28
N ASN A 63 4.89 1.93 -10.06
CA ASN A 63 5.54 1.39 -8.86
C ASN A 63 6.92 2.08 -8.72
N GLN A 64 7.17 2.71 -7.56
CA GLN A 64 8.44 3.34 -7.26
C GLN A 64 9.36 2.40 -6.46
N ALA A 65 9.27 1.10 -6.72
CA ALA A 65 10.29 0.15 -6.31
C ALA A 65 11.64 0.67 -6.77
N TRP A 66 12.40 1.19 -5.81
CA TRP A 66 13.73 1.79 -5.99
C TRP A 66 14.77 0.82 -6.61
N LEU A 67 14.38 -0.42 -6.89
CA LEU A 67 15.22 -1.48 -7.45
C LEU A 67 15.13 -1.64 -8.98
N LEU A 68 14.20 -0.98 -9.68
CA LEU A 68 13.98 -1.23 -11.12
C LEU A 68 14.60 -0.19 -12.07
N ASN A 69 15.36 0.78 -11.56
CA ASN A 69 16.08 1.77 -12.39
C ASN A 69 17.62 1.62 -12.36
N SER A 70 18.15 0.47 -11.96
CA SER A 70 19.53 0.09 -12.25
C SER A 70 19.51 -0.93 -13.38
N HIS A 71 19.75 -0.42 -14.59
CA HIS A 71 19.87 -1.12 -15.86
C HIS A 71 20.43 -2.54 -15.73
N GLN A 72 19.78 -3.51 -16.37
CA GLN A 72 20.37 -4.71 -16.96
C GLN A 72 21.67 -5.21 -16.28
N VAL A 73 21.59 -6.10 -15.30
CA VAL A 73 22.73 -6.96 -14.95
C VAL A 73 22.29 -8.20 -14.18
N ASP A 74 22.83 -9.33 -14.65
CA ASP A 74 22.84 -10.65 -14.03
C ASP A 74 23.33 -10.64 -12.57
N ASN A 75 22.86 -11.61 -11.79
CA ASN A 75 23.40 -12.07 -10.50
C ASN A 75 23.97 -10.97 -9.58
N PHE A 76 23.14 -10.35 -8.74
CA PHE A 76 23.66 -9.69 -7.53
C PHE A 76 22.77 -9.90 -6.31
N GLU A 77 23.42 -10.45 -5.28
CA GLU A 77 22.93 -10.61 -3.92
C GLU A 77 22.48 -9.25 -3.34
N ILE A 78 21.23 -9.17 -2.90
CA ILE A 78 20.63 -7.93 -2.39
C ILE A 78 21.08 -7.69 -0.94
N LYS A 79 21.90 -6.66 -0.71
CA LYS A 79 22.15 -6.15 0.65
C LYS A 79 21.18 -5.00 0.99
N PRO A 80 20.43 -5.07 2.09
CA PRO A 80 19.47 -4.03 2.46
C PRO A 80 20.19 -2.73 2.84
N LYS A 81 19.82 -1.62 2.18
CA LYS A 81 20.22 -0.27 2.59
C LYS A 81 19.22 0.24 3.63
N ILE A 82 19.69 0.38 4.86
CA ILE A 82 18.96 1.06 5.93
C ILE A 82 19.23 2.56 5.78
N TYR A 83 18.19 3.34 5.51
CA TYR A 83 18.27 4.80 5.56
C TYR A 83 18.05 5.24 7.02
N ARG A 84 19.07 5.88 7.59
CA ARG A 84 19.02 6.56 8.89
C ARG A 84 18.60 8.01 8.71
#